data_AF-I0FER3-F1
#
_entry.id   AF-I0FER3-F1
#
_cell.length_a   1.000
_cell.length_b   1.000
_cell.length_c   1.000
_cell.angle_alpha   90.00
_cell.angle_beta   90.00
_cell.angle_gamma   90.00
#
_symmetry.space_group_name_H-M   'P 1'
#
loop_
_entity.id
_entity.type
_entity.pdbx_description
1 polymer ?
#
loop_
_entity_poly.entity_id
_entity_poly.type
_entity_poly.pdbx_seq_one_letter_code
_entity_poly.pdbx_strand_id
1 'polypeptide(L)'
;MRWVNLGKGFLDVFVSFGDMVEGTLGIKADMKKSEIGGYFTNIAETMKGVREKLVKIMEENGKYEKVKVKVEELIGEISKIEEGAKEAAKGANDGILIGNAVQNQTAVAANKESVISLVKGIKAIVEIVLSEGEGSADATKTADGDKKDIGKLFADEDANRAQEAEAAKASASIGAVSGADILKAIAQSRS
;
A
#
# COMPACT_ATOMS: atom_id res chain seq x y z
N MET A 1 -38.71 -7.21 13.89
CA MET A 1 -38.07 -7.64 12.61
C MET A 1 -37.03 -6.64 12.07
N ARG A 2 -37.24 -5.31 12.12
CA ARG A 2 -36.27 -4.32 11.58
C ARG A 2 -34.85 -4.32 12.17
N TRP A 3 -34.70 -4.51 13.48
CA TRP A 3 -33.38 -4.48 14.15
C TRP A 3 -32.49 -5.68 13.83
N VAL A 4 -33.10 -6.85 13.62
CA VAL A 4 -32.39 -8.10 13.25
C VAL A 4 -31.78 -7.97 11.85
N ASN A 5 -32.46 -7.27 10.93
CA ASN A 5 -31.97 -7.05 9.58
C ASN A 5 -30.81 -6.04 9.53
N LEU A 6 -30.86 -4.98 10.34
CA LEU A 6 -29.76 -4.01 10.45
C LEU A 6 -28.48 -4.65 11.01
N GLY A 7 -28.60 -5.40 12.11
CA GLY A 7 -27.47 -6.12 12.71
C GLY A 7 -26.86 -7.15 11.76
N LYS A 8 -27.69 -7.88 11.00
CA LYS A 8 -27.22 -8.82 9.98
C LYS A 8 -26.47 -8.12 8.84
N GLY A 9 -26.97 -6.99 8.34
CA GLY A 9 -26.30 -6.22 7.30
C GLY A 9 -24.90 -5.76 7.70
N PHE A 10 -24.74 -5.25 8.93
CA PHE A 10 -23.41 -4.87 9.43
C PHE A 10 -22.48 -6.07 9.67
N LEU A 11 -23.03 -7.22 10.08
CA LEU A 11 -22.26 -8.46 10.18
C LEU A 11 -21.77 -8.93 8.81
N ASP A 12 -22.61 -8.84 7.77
CA ASP A 12 -22.23 -9.18 6.39
C ASP A 12 -21.16 -8.22 5.81
N VAL A 13 -21.12 -6.96 6.28
CA VAL A 13 -20.02 -6.02 6.00
C VAL A 13 -18.75 -6.43 6.72
N PHE A 14 -18.84 -6.77 8.01
CA PHE A 14 -17.70 -7.19 8.82
C PHE A 14 -17.04 -8.47 8.28
N VAL A 15 -17.85 -9.45 7.87
CA VAL A 15 -17.36 -10.70 7.24
C VAL A 15 -16.57 -10.39 5.97
N SER A 16 -17.02 -9.44 5.13
CA SER A 16 -16.25 -9.07 3.92
C SER A 16 -14.88 -8.46 4.20
N PHE A 17 -14.70 -7.80 5.34
CA PHE A 17 -13.35 -7.39 5.76
C PHE A 17 -12.52 -8.60 6.23
N GLY A 18 -13.14 -9.57 6.89
CA GLY A 18 -12.50 -10.83 7.30
C GLY A 18 -11.96 -11.64 6.12
N ASP A 19 -12.78 -11.81 5.07
CA ASP A 19 -12.40 -12.53 3.85
C ASP A 19 -11.16 -11.91 3.16
N MET A 20 -10.98 -10.59 3.28
CA MET A 20 -9.80 -9.88 2.76
C MET A 20 -8.53 -10.22 3.56
N VAL A 21 -8.62 -10.38 4.88
CA VAL A 21 -7.47 -10.65 5.75
C VAL A 21 -6.93 -12.07 5.51
N GLU A 22 -7.76 -13.03 5.12
CA GLU A 22 -7.29 -14.37 4.74
C GLU A 22 -6.40 -14.35 3.47
N GLY A 23 -6.50 -13.29 2.65
CA GLY A 23 -5.66 -13.03 1.48
C GLY A 23 -4.38 -12.26 1.77
N THR A 24 -3.76 -12.38 2.95
CA THR A 24 -2.51 -11.67 3.28
C THR A 24 -1.44 -11.84 2.21
N LEU A 25 -0.70 -10.76 1.90
CA LEU A 25 0.46 -10.76 1.02
C LEU A 25 1.49 -11.82 1.47
N GLY A 26 1.43 -13.00 0.86
CA GLY A 26 2.46 -14.02 1.00
C GLY A 26 3.67 -13.63 0.17
N ILE A 27 4.57 -12.82 0.73
CA ILE A 27 5.80 -12.41 0.06
C ILE A 27 6.69 -13.65 -0.17
N LYS A 28 7.03 -13.91 -1.44
CA LYS A 28 7.92 -15.00 -1.86
C LYS A 28 9.07 -14.42 -2.69
N ALA A 29 10.17 -15.16 -2.78
CA ALA A 29 11.37 -14.72 -3.48
C ALA A 29 11.17 -14.52 -5.00
N ASP A 30 10.20 -15.22 -5.58
CA ASP A 30 9.86 -15.18 -7.01
C ASP A 30 8.62 -14.29 -7.30
N MET A 31 8.21 -13.46 -6.34
CA MET A 31 7.07 -12.56 -6.50
C MET A 31 7.35 -11.48 -7.55
N LYS A 32 6.39 -11.27 -8.46
CA LYS A 32 6.42 -10.24 -9.51
C LYS A 32 5.80 -8.94 -9.04
N LYS A 33 6.22 -7.82 -9.63
CA LYS A 33 5.55 -6.52 -9.42
C LYS A 33 4.06 -6.59 -9.74
N SER A 34 3.66 -7.28 -10.81
CA SER A 34 2.26 -7.49 -11.16
C SER A 34 1.42 -8.14 -10.06
N GLU A 35 2.03 -8.97 -9.20
CA GLU A 35 1.32 -9.56 -8.04
C GLU A 35 1.06 -8.51 -6.95
N ILE A 36 1.95 -7.52 -6.80
CA ILE A 36 1.72 -6.35 -5.94
C ILE A 36 0.58 -5.49 -6.51
N GLY A 37 0.55 -5.27 -7.83
CA GLY A 37 -0.59 -4.60 -8.48
C GLY A 37 -1.90 -5.36 -8.29
N GLY A 38 -1.85 -6.69 -8.38
CA GLY A 38 -2.97 -7.57 -8.05
C GLY A 38 -3.46 -7.42 -6.61
N TYR A 39 -2.53 -7.31 -5.65
CA TYR A 39 -2.89 -7.07 -4.25
C TYR A 39 -3.66 -5.75 -4.06
N PHE A 40 -3.17 -4.64 -4.65
CA PHE A 40 -3.90 -3.37 -4.61
C PHE A 40 -5.25 -3.44 -5.35
N THR A 41 -5.33 -4.22 -6.42
CA THR A 41 -6.61 -4.45 -7.13
C THR A 41 -7.61 -5.16 -6.21
N ASN A 42 -7.19 -6.19 -5.48
CA ASN A 42 -8.03 -6.88 -4.51
C ASN A 42 -8.52 -5.93 -3.39
N ILE A 43 -7.64 -5.07 -2.87
CA ILE A 43 -8.05 -4.03 -1.90
C ILE A 43 -9.15 -3.15 -2.50
N ALA A 44 -8.97 -2.65 -3.72
CA ALA A 44 -9.97 -1.81 -4.38
C ALA A 44 -11.32 -2.54 -4.54
N GLU A 45 -11.30 -3.80 -4.97
CA GLU A 45 -12.51 -4.61 -5.13
C GLU A 45 -13.23 -4.87 -3.80
N THR A 46 -12.48 -5.17 -2.73
CA THR A 46 -13.06 -5.31 -1.39
C THR A 46 -13.69 -4.00 -0.92
N MET A 47 -12.99 -2.87 -1.04
CA MET A 47 -13.51 -1.57 -0.63
C MET A 47 -14.78 -1.20 -1.40
N LYS A 48 -14.82 -1.50 -2.71
CA LYS A 48 -16.02 -1.37 -3.53
C LYS A 48 -17.17 -2.21 -2.99
N GLY A 49 -16.94 -3.50 -2.74
CA GLY A 49 -17.96 -4.42 -2.24
C GLY A 49 -18.52 -4.00 -0.88
N VAL A 50 -17.65 -3.56 0.03
CA VAL A 50 -18.08 -3.02 1.33
C VAL A 50 -18.90 -1.76 1.17
N ARG A 51 -18.46 -0.80 0.34
CA ARG A 51 -19.21 0.43 0.10
C ARG A 51 -20.61 0.13 -0.43
N GLU A 52 -20.72 -0.75 -1.43
CA GLU A 52 -22.02 -1.13 -2.00
C GLU A 52 -22.96 -1.75 -0.96
N LYS A 53 -22.42 -2.57 -0.04
CA LYS A 53 -23.20 -3.09 1.10
C LYS A 53 -23.63 -2.01 2.08
N LEU A 54 -22.74 -1.07 2.41
CA LEU A 54 -23.06 0.06 3.31
C LEU A 54 -24.14 0.99 2.72
N VAL A 55 -24.08 1.26 1.42
CA VAL A 55 -25.12 2.03 0.70
C VAL A 55 -26.48 1.33 0.81
N LYS A 56 -26.55 0.01 0.59
CA LYS A 56 -27.79 -0.76 0.76
C LYS A 56 -28.34 -0.68 2.18
N ILE A 57 -27.46 -0.75 3.19
CA ILE A 57 -27.87 -0.59 4.60
C ILE A 57 -28.51 0.79 4.83
N MET A 58 -27.95 1.85 4.23
CA MET A 58 -28.53 3.20 4.32
C MET A 58 -29.90 3.31 3.64
N GLU A 59 -30.06 2.73 2.46
CA GLU A 59 -31.34 2.74 1.73
C GLU A 59 -32.45 2.02 2.52
N GLU A 60 -32.12 0.88 3.13
CA GLU A 60 -33.08 0.05 3.86
C GLU A 60 -33.36 0.56 5.29
N ASN A 61 -32.38 1.22 5.92
CA ASN A 61 -32.40 1.54 7.36
C ASN A 61 -32.11 3.01 7.70
N GLY A 62 -32.14 3.93 6.74
CA GLY A 62 -31.79 5.35 6.87
C GLY A 62 -32.66 6.20 7.82
N LYS A 63 -33.50 5.58 8.64
CA LYS A 63 -34.34 6.25 9.65
C LYS A 63 -33.56 6.60 10.94
N TYR A 64 -32.34 6.09 11.08
CA TYR A 64 -31.47 6.35 12.24
C TYR A 64 -30.43 7.41 11.90
N GLU A 65 -30.74 8.68 12.15
CA GLU A 65 -29.91 9.82 11.73
C GLU A 65 -28.43 9.70 12.14
N LYS A 66 -28.16 9.33 13.40
CA LYS A 66 -26.77 9.16 13.89
C LYS A 66 -26.01 8.04 13.18
N VAL A 67 -26.69 6.93 12.88
CA VAL A 67 -26.09 5.79 12.17
C VAL A 67 -25.84 6.18 10.71
N LYS A 68 -26.79 6.88 10.09
CA LYS A 68 -26.68 7.36 8.72
C LYS A 68 -25.45 8.25 8.53
N VAL A 69 -25.28 9.28 9.38
CA VAL A 69 -24.12 10.18 9.31
C VAL A 69 -22.80 9.41 9.42
N LYS A 70 -22.70 8.46 10.36
CA LYS A 70 -21.48 7.64 10.51
C LYS A 70 -21.22 6.69 9.34
N VAL A 71 -22.26 6.15 8.73
CA VAL A 71 -22.12 5.30 7.53
C VAL A 71 -21.71 6.14 6.32
N GLU A 72 -22.23 7.37 6.17
CA GLU A 72 -21.82 8.29 5.11
C GLU A 72 -20.36 8.71 5.24
N GLU A 73 -19.89 9.05 6.45
CA GLU A 73 -18.48 9.32 6.74
C GLU A 73 -17.60 8.12 6.36
N LEU A 74 -17.97 6.91 6.81
CA LEU A 74 -17.23 5.68 6.51
C LEU A 74 -17.20 5.36 5.01
N ILE A 75 -18.30 5.56 4.29
CA ILE A 75 -18.35 5.40 2.83
C ILE A 75 -17.36 6.36 2.14
N GLY A 76 -17.25 7.60 2.63
CA GLY A 76 -16.30 8.58 2.13
C GLY A 76 -14.84 8.12 2.30
N GLU A 77 -14.50 7.60 3.47
CA GLU A 77 -13.17 7.04 3.75
C GLU A 77 -12.86 5.82 2.89
N ILE A 78 -13.79 4.85 2.82
CA ILE A 78 -13.64 3.63 2.00
C ILE A 78 -13.47 3.97 0.51
N SER A 79 -14.17 4.99 0.01
CA SER A 79 -14.04 5.42 -1.39
C SER A 79 -12.62 5.95 -1.69
N LYS A 80 -12.03 6.72 -0.76
CA LYS A 80 -10.65 7.20 -0.92
C LYS A 80 -9.64 6.05 -0.92
N ILE A 81 -9.83 5.05 -0.05
CA ILE A 81 -8.98 3.85 -0.02
C ILE A 81 -9.10 3.07 -1.33
N GLU A 82 -10.32 2.88 -1.86
CA GLU A 82 -10.51 2.23 -3.17
C GLU A 82 -9.77 2.97 -4.28
N GLU A 83 -9.94 4.29 -4.37
CA GLU A 83 -9.31 5.10 -5.42
C GLU A 83 -7.78 5.08 -5.31
N GLY A 84 -7.25 5.20 -4.09
CA GLY A 84 -5.82 5.09 -3.82
C GLY A 84 -5.28 3.72 -4.19
N ALA A 85 -6.01 2.64 -3.88
CA ALA A 85 -5.62 1.28 -4.25
C ALA A 85 -5.62 1.08 -5.77
N LYS A 86 -6.64 1.58 -6.49
CA LYS A 86 -6.66 1.57 -7.96
C LYS A 86 -5.47 2.31 -8.57
N GLU A 87 -5.11 3.45 -8.00
CA GLU A 87 -3.97 4.23 -8.49
C GLU A 87 -2.65 3.51 -8.20
N ALA A 88 -2.48 2.94 -7.01
CA ALA A 88 -1.29 2.17 -6.66
C ALA A 88 -1.10 0.93 -7.56
N ALA A 89 -2.20 0.25 -7.90
CA ALA A 89 -2.18 -0.93 -8.77
C ALA A 89 -1.58 -0.63 -10.16
N LYS A 90 -1.81 0.57 -10.71
CA LYS A 90 -1.23 1.00 -12.00
C LYS A 90 0.30 1.08 -11.96
N GLY A 91 0.87 1.34 -10.78
CA GLY A 91 2.31 1.50 -10.58
C GLY A 91 3.08 0.19 -10.46
N ALA A 92 2.40 -0.94 -10.27
CA ALA A 92 3.02 -2.25 -10.04
C ALA A 92 2.40 -3.31 -10.97
N ASN A 93 2.51 -3.11 -12.28
CA ASN A 93 1.84 -3.94 -13.29
C ASN A 93 2.78 -4.74 -14.20
N ASP A 94 4.10 -4.61 -14.03
CA ASP A 94 5.07 -5.35 -14.85
C ASP A 94 5.37 -6.75 -14.30
N GLY A 95 5.85 -7.64 -15.17
CA GLY A 95 6.17 -9.03 -14.82
C GLY A 95 7.56 -9.22 -14.19
N ILE A 96 8.26 -8.14 -13.84
CA ILE A 96 9.61 -8.20 -13.29
C ILE A 96 9.54 -8.62 -11.81
N LEU A 97 10.50 -9.42 -11.36
CA LEU A 97 10.60 -9.82 -9.96
C LEU A 97 10.82 -8.62 -9.04
N ILE A 98 10.22 -8.67 -7.85
CA ILE A 98 10.56 -7.78 -6.74
C ILE A 98 12.00 -8.10 -6.32
N GLY A 99 12.83 -7.05 -6.17
CA GLY A 99 14.25 -7.23 -5.83
C GLY A 99 15.09 -7.84 -6.96
N ASN A 100 14.64 -7.74 -8.22
CA ASN A 100 15.40 -8.23 -9.37
C ASN A 100 16.81 -7.57 -9.42
N ALA A 101 17.84 -8.40 -9.33
CA ALA A 101 19.24 -8.00 -9.43
C ALA A 101 19.94 -8.93 -10.43
N VAL A 102 20.51 -8.37 -11.50
CA VAL A 102 21.20 -9.16 -12.53
C VAL A 102 22.62 -8.65 -12.69
N GLN A 103 23.58 -9.56 -12.57
CA GLN A 103 25.00 -9.24 -12.75
C GLN A 103 25.30 -8.89 -14.21
N ASN A 104 26.24 -7.97 -14.39
CA ASN A 104 26.80 -7.60 -15.70
C ASN A 104 25.76 -7.07 -16.71
N GLN A 105 24.64 -6.53 -16.22
CA GLN A 105 23.67 -5.82 -17.05
C GLN A 105 23.74 -4.31 -16.81
N THR A 106 23.45 -3.54 -17.85
CA THR A 106 23.27 -2.09 -17.73
C THR A 106 22.02 -1.82 -16.91
N ALA A 107 22.11 -0.94 -15.92
CA ALA A 107 20.96 -0.54 -15.13
C ALA A 107 19.92 0.14 -16.04
N VAL A 108 18.65 -0.17 -15.81
CA VAL A 108 17.53 0.47 -16.49
C VAL A 108 16.79 1.32 -15.47
N ALA A 109 16.59 2.59 -15.79
CA ALA A 109 15.82 3.49 -14.94
C ALA A 109 14.39 2.94 -14.74
N ALA A 110 13.87 3.09 -13.53
CA ALA A 110 12.49 2.76 -13.24
C ALA A 110 11.54 3.61 -14.09
N ASN A 111 10.39 3.05 -14.48
CA ASN A 111 9.36 3.82 -15.17
C ASN A 111 8.83 4.90 -14.21
N LYS A 112 9.03 6.16 -14.58
CA LYS A 112 8.65 7.33 -13.77
C LYS A 112 7.14 7.38 -13.50
N GLU A 113 6.31 7.10 -14.50
CA GLU A 113 4.86 7.13 -14.36
C GLU A 113 4.40 6.06 -13.38
N SER A 114 4.96 4.85 -13.49
CA SER A 114 4.68 3.75 -12.56
C SER A 114 5.03 4.11 -11.12
N VAL A 115 6.21 4.70 -10.87
CA VAL A 115 6.62 5.13 -9.53
C VAL A 115 5.70 6.22 -9.00
N ILE A 116 5.33 7.21 -9.82
CA ILE A 116 4.43 8.29 -9.42
C ILE A 116 3.05 7.75 -9.03
N SER A 117 2.46 6.87 -9.84
CA SER A 117 1.16 6.25 -9.53
C SER A 117 1.21 5.43 -8.25
N LEU A 118 2.27 4.63 -8.04
CA LEU A 118 2.44 3.85 -6.82
C LEU A 118 2.49 4.75 -5.58
N VAL A 119 3.34 5.79 -5.61
CA VAL A 119 3.50 6.73 -4.50
C VAL A 119 2.20 7.49 -4.21
N LYS A 120 1.51 7.99 -5.25
CA LYS A 120 0.23 8.72 -5.08
C LYS A 120 -0.87 7.82 -4.50
N GLY A 121 -0.99 6.60 -5.01
CA GLY A 121 -1.98 5.66 -4.51
C GLY A 121 -1.75 5.28 -3.05
N ILE A 122 -0.50 4.95 -2.69
CA ILE A 122 -0.13 4.66 -1.29
C ILE A 122 -0.38 5.87 -0.40
N LYS A 123 0.00 7.08 -0.85
CA LYS A 123 -0.25 8.33 -0.10
C LYS A 123 -1.73 8.51 0.23
N ALA A 124 -2.62 8.37 -0.76
CA ALA A 124 -4.06 8.51 -0.58
C ALA A 124 -4.62 7.50 0.44
N ILE A 125 -4.09 6.27 0.48
CA ILE A 125 -4.47 5.27 1.48
C ILE A 125 -3.93 5.66 2.87
N VAL A 126 -2.64 6.01 2.96
CA VAL A 126 -1.93 6.33 4.21
C VAL A 126 -2.56 7.51 4.95
N GLU A 127 -3.04 8.52 4.23
CA GLU A 127 -3.76 9.66 4.82
C GLU A 127 -5.05 9.27 5.55
N ILE A 128 -5.59 8.08 5.28
CA ILE A 128 -6.81 7.56 5.92
C ILE A 128 -6.46 6.53 7.00
N VAL A 129 -5.49 5.65 6.74
CA VAL A 129 -5.27 4.46 7.60
C VAL A 129 -4.25 4.66 8.72
N LEU A 130 -3.30 5.59 8.58
CA LEU A 130 -2.33 5.86 9.66
C LEU A 130 -2.83 6.99 10.54
N SER A 131 -2.79 6.76 11.85
CA SER A 131 -3.17 7.78 12.83
C SER A 131 -2.14 8.91 12.90
N GLU A 132 -2.54 10.05 13.47
CA GLU A 132 -1.60 11.13 13.75
C GLU A 132 -0.49 10.66 14.71
N GLY A 133 0.77 10.89 14.33
CA GLY A 133 1.94 10.41 15.08
C GLY A 133 2.31 8.94 14.85
N GLU A 134 1.59 8.19 14.01
CA GLU A 134 1.95 6.83 13.64
C GLU A 134 3.04 6.81 12.55
N GLY A 135 4.16 6.17 12.87
CA GLY A 135 5.37 6.14 12.04
C GLY A 135 6.09 7.48 11.94
N SER A 136 7.32 7.45 11.46
CA SER A 136 8.14 8.63 11.17
C SER A 136 8.85 8.47 9.83
N ALA A 137 8.65 9.43 8.92
CA ALA A 137 9.31 9.44 7.61
C ALA A 137 10.83 9.63 7.71
N ASP A 138 11.30 10.22 8.80
CA ASP A 138 12.72 10.45 9.08
C ASP A 138 13.34 9.31 9.90
N ALA A 139 12.57 8.26 10.22
CA ALA A 139 13.10 7.11 10.94
C ALA A 139 14.21 6.45 10.12
N THR A 140 15.43 6.49 10.65
CA THR A 140 16.57 5.77 10.06
C THR A 140 17.60 5.49 11.15
N LYS A 141 18.25 4.33 11.06
CA LYS A 141 19.46 4.00 11.83
C LYS A 141 20.69 3.91 10.93
N THR A 142 20.52 4.27 9.66
CA THR A 142 21.54 4.19 8.62
C THR A 142 22.44 5.40 8.69
N ALA A 143 23.74 5.19 8.84
CA ALA A 143 24.72 6.28 8.83
C ALA A 143 24.79 6.93 7.44
N ASP A 144 25.17 8.21 7.35
CA ASP A 144 25.22 8.93 6.06
C ASP A 144 26.19 8.31 5.04
N GLY A 145 27.28 7.71 5.51
CA GLY A 145 28.18 6.92 4.65
C GLY A 145 27.47 5.72 4.02
N ASP A 146 26.66 5.01 4.82
CA ASP A 146 25.91 3.84 4.35
C ASP A 146 24.79 4.22 3.38
N LYS A 147 24.16 5.40 3.55
CA LYS A 147 23.16 5.90 2.59
C LYS A 147 23.76 6.09 1.20
N LYS A 148 24.97 6.66 1.11
CA LYS A 148 25.68 6.83 -0.17
C LYS A 148 26.03 5.49 -0.80
N ASP A 149 26.47 4.52 0.01
CA ASP A 149 26.78 3.17 -0.45
C ASP A 149 25.54 2.44 -0.95
N ILE A 150 24.40 2.55 -0.28
CA ILE A 150 23.11 2.00 -0.75
C ILE A 150 22.72 2.63 -2.09
N GLY A 151 22.99 3.91 -2.30
CA GLY A 151 22.75 4.60 -3.57
C GLY A 151 23.41 3.94 -4.78
N LYS A 152 24.51 3.21 -4.58
CA LYS A 152 25.19 2.44 -5.65
C LYS A 152 24.31 1.33 -6.23
N LEU A 153 23.28 0.86 -5.52
CA LEU A 153 22.30 -0.10 -6.07
C LEU A 153 21.49 0.48 -7.24
N PHE A 154 21.47 1.81 -7.38
CA PHE A 154 20.79 2.54 -8.44
C PHE A 154 21.76 3.16 -9.45
N ALA A 155 23.06 2.88 -9.34
CA ALA A 155 24.07 3.41 -10.25
C ALA A 155 24.04 2.66 -11.60
N ASP A 156 24.25 3.40 -12.69
CA ASP A 156 24.38 2.89 -14.05
C ASP A 156 25.84 2.78 -14.53
N GLU A 157 26.78 3.37 -13.79
CA GLU A 157 28.22 3.33 -14.09
C GLU A 157 28.93 2.11 -13.48
N ASP A 158 29.78 1.45 -14.29
CA ASP A 158 30.56 0.27 -13.89
C ASP A 158 31.48 0.51 -12.68
N ALA A 159 32.07 1.70 -12.57
CA ALA A 159 32.98 2.06 -11.47
C ALA A 159 32.28 2.18 -10.11
N ASN A 160 30.96 2.35 -10.11
CA ASN A 160 30.13 2.57 -8.93
C ASN A 160 29.14 1.43 -8.69
N ARG A 161 29.35 0.26 -9.31
CA ARG A 161 28.48 -0.90 -9.13
C ARG A 161 28.47 -1.39 -7.68
N ALA A 162 27.26 -1.59 -7.16
CA ALA A 162 27.05 -2.18 -5.85
C ALA A 162 27.58 -3.61 -5.76
N GLN A 163 28.13 -3.95 -4.60
CA GLN A 163 28.55 -5.31 -4.25
C GLN A 163 27.65 -5.84 -3.12
N GLU A 164 28.00 -7.02 -2.62
CA GLU A 164 27.30 -7.66 -1.49
C GLU A 164 27.24 -6.76 -0.25
N ALA A 165 28.30 -5.98 0.01
CA ALA A 165 28.36 -5.06 1.14
C ALA A 165 27.28 -3.97 1.06
N GLU A 166 27.08 -3.35 -0.12
CA GLU A 166 26.03 -2.36 -0.36
C GLU A 166 24.62 -2.97 -0.21
N ALA A 167 24.41 -4.19 -0.73
CA ALA A 167 23.14 -4.91 -0.58
C ALA A 167 22.84 -5.23 0.89
N ALA A 168 23.85 -5.65 1.66
CA ALA A 168 23.74 -5.91 3.10
C ALA A 168 23.37 -4.63 3.88
N LYS A 169 23.95 -3.47 3.53
CA LYS A 169 23.58 -2.17 4.12
C LYS A 169 22.13 -1.78 3.81
N ALA A 170 21.65 -2.04 2.59
CA ALA A 170 20.25 -1.80 2.24
C ALA A 170 19.31 -2.69 3.06
N SER A 171 19.62 -3.98 3.17
CA SER A 171 18.85 -4.92 4.00
C SER A 171 18.82 -4.50 5.48
N ALA A 172 19.96 -4.13 6.05
CA ALA A 172 20.06 -3.65 7.42
C ALA A 172 19.25 -2.36 7.66
N SER A 173 19.24 -1.45 6.67
CA SER A 173 18.49 -0.19 6.74
C SER A 173 16.97 -0.43 6.77
N ILE A 174 16.47 -1.32 5.92
CA ILE A 174 15.04 -1.69 5.91
C ILE A 174 14.66 -2.45 7.18
N GLY A 175 15.54 -3.33 7.68
CA GLY A 175 15.32 -4.05 8.94
C GLY A 175 15.37 -3.18 10.20
N ALA A 176 15.83 -1.94 10.10
CA ALA A 176 15.96 -1.02 11.23
C ALA A 176 14.72 -0.13 11.47
N VAL A 177 13.77 -0.11 10.52
CA VAL A 177 12.57 0.74 10.52
C VAL A 177 11.30 -0.12 10.53
N SER A 178 10.17 0.46 10.95
CA SER A 178 8.87 -0.22 10.92
C SER A 178 8.16 -0.06 9.57
N GLY A 179 7.15 -0.89 9.30
CA GLY A 179 6.30 -0.73 8.12
C GLY A 179 5.57 0.63 8.08
N ALA A 180 5.15 1.15 9.23
CA ALA A 180 4.52 2.47 9.33
C ALA A 180 5.50 3.60 8.96
N ASP A 181 6.77 3.49 9.37
CA ASP A 181 7.83 4.44 8.98
C ASP A 181 8.02 4.46 7.45
N ILE A 182 8.09 3.27 6.84
CA ILE A 182 8.23 3.12 5.38
C ILE A 182 7.03 3.74 4.65
N LEU A 183 5.80 3.43 5.08
CA LEU A 183 4.58 3.99 4.50
C LEU A 183 4.53 5.51 4.64
N LYS A 184 4.93 6.05 5.80
CA LYS A 184 5.00 7.50 6.04
C LYS A 184 6.02 8.19 5.14
N ALA A 185 7.21 7.59 4.98
CA ALA A 185 8.25 8.10 4.09
C ALA A 185 7.77 8.12 2.62
N ILE A 186 7.08 7.07 2.17
CA ILE A 186 6.48 7.03 0.82
C ILE A 186 5.44 8.15 0.67
N ALA A 187 4.52 8.30 1.62
CA ALA A 187 3.46 9.29 1.56
C ALA A 187 3.96 10.75 1.57
N GLN A 188 5.11 11.01 2.20
CA GLN A 188 5.77 12.32 2.22
C GLN A 188 6.71 12.55 1.03
N SER A 189 7.03 11.50 0.27
CA SER A 189 7.88 11.61 -0.90
C SER A 189 7.27 12.56 -1.94
N ARG A 190 8.14 13.33 -2.60
CA ARG A 190 7.73 14.23 -3.68
C ARG A 190 7.53 13.40 -4.95
N SER A 191 6.27 13.13 -5.29
CA SER A 191 5.85 12.51 -6.56
C SER A 191 5.45 13.56 -7.60
#